data_AF-A0A968X8J1-F1
#
_entry.id   AF-A0A968X8J1-F1
#
_cell.length_a   1.000
_cell.length_b   1.000
_cell.length_c   1.000
_cell.angle_alpha   90.00
_cell.angle_beta   90.00
_cell.angle_gamma   90.00
#
_symmetry.space_group_name_H-M   'P 1'
#
loop_
_entity.id
_entity.type
_entity.pdbx_description
1 polymer ?
#
loop_
_entity_poly.entity_id
_entity_poly.type
_entity_poly.pdbx_seq_one_letter_code
_entity_poly.pdbx_strand_id
1 'polypeptide(L)' 'MKPDFNQMTYQELKAYVLANREDDDALAYLITNHADPNMPSYPSDNVEEMAKILNQHIEKLYPRKDAA' A
#
# COMPACT_ATOMS: atom_id res chain seq x y z
N MET A 1 -1.79 -16.58 17.88
CA MET A 1 -1.84 -17.43 16.67
C MET A 1 -2.15 -16.53 15.51
N LYS A 2 -1.40 -16.64 14.40
CA LYS A 2 -1.70 -15.89 13.18
C LYS A 2 -2.91 -16.53 12.47
N PRO A 3 -3.82 -15.72 11.90
CA PRO A 3 -4.90 -16.26 11.07
C PRO A 3 -4.36 -16.78 9.73
N ASP A 4 -5.15 -17.59 9.03
CA ASP A 4 -4.84 -18.00 7.65
C ASP A 4 -5.27 -16.89 6.69
N PHE A 5 -4.29 -16.15 6.15
CA PHE A 5 -4.54 -15.05 5.23
C PHE A 5 -5.20 -15.49 3.92
N ASN A 6 -5.05 -16.75 3.50
CA ASN A 6 -5.68 -17.27 2.28
C ASN A 6 -7.21 -17.35 2.39
N GLN A 7 -7.74 -17.39 3.61
CA GLN A 7 -9.18 -17.46 3.86
C GLN A 7 -9.80 -16.08 4.08
N MET A 8 -8.99 -15.00 4.06
CA MET A 8 -9.47 -13.64 4.24
C MET A 8 -9.78 -12.99 2.91
N THR A 9 -10.86 -12.22 2.88
CA THR A 9 -11.08 -11.23 1.82
C THR A 9 -10.06 -10.10 1.93
N TYR A 10 -9.86 -9.34 0.84
CA TYR A 10 -9.01 -8.16 0.85
C TYR A 10 -9.38 -7.17 1.97
N GLN A 11 -10.68 -6.97 2.23
CA GLN A 11 -11.14 -6.04 3.26
C GLN A 11 -10.79 -6.53 4.67
N GLU A 12 -10.96 -7.82 4.94
CA GLU A 12 -10.61 -8.44 6.22
C GLU A 12 -9.10 -8.41 6.47
N LEU A 13 -8.31 -8.78 5.46
CA LEU A 13 -6.86 -8.74 5.55
C LEU A 13 -6.35 -7.31 5.74
N LYS A 14 -6.91 -6.33 5.01
CA LYS A 14 -6.57 -4.92 5.18
C LYS A 14 -6.89 -4.44 6.60
N ALA A 15 -8.06 -4.79 7.15
CA ALA A 15 -8.42 -4.43 8.52
C ALA A 15 -7.46 -5.08 9.54
N TYR A 16 -7.09 -6.35 9.33
CA TYR A 16 -6.13 -7.06 10.17
C TYR A 16 -4.75 -6.39 10.16
N VAL A 17 -4.20 -6.07 8.98
CA VAL A 17 -2.90 -5.38 8.84
C VAL A 17 -2.92 -4.02 9.53
N LEU A 18 -4.02 -3.26 9.42
CA LEU A 18 -4.14 -1.96 10.09
C LEU A 18 -4.14 -2.07 11.62
N ALA A 19 -4.73 -3.15 12.16
CA ALA A 19 -4.74 -3.45 13.59
C ALA A 19 -3.42 -4.07 14.09
N ASN A 20 -2.65 -4.74 13.21
CA ASN A 20 -1.43 -5.47 13.54
C ASN A 20 -0.26 -4.97 12.68
N ARG A 21 0.11 -3.70 12.86
CA ARG A 21 1.10 -3.02 12.00
C ARG A 21 2.51 -3.62 12.02
N GLU A 22 2.82 -4.43 13.04
CA GLU A 22 4.11 -5.11 13.20
C GLU A 22 4.11 -6.54 12.60
N ASP A 23 2.97 -7.02 12.08
CA ASP A 23 2.87 -8.32 11.42
C ASP A 23 3.32 -8.20 9.96
N ASP A 24 4.64 -8.19 9.75
CA ASP A 24 5.27 -8.06 8.42
C ASP A 24 4.78 -9.13 7.44
N ASP A 25 4.48 -10.34 7.92
CA ASP A 25 3.95 -11.42 7.07
C ASP A 25 2.56 -11.08 6.52
N ALA A 26 1.70 -10.47 7.34
CA ALA A 26 0.36 -10.04 6.92
C ALA A 26 0.45 -8.89 5.91
N LEU A 27 1.37 -7.94 6.14
CA LEU A 27 1.62 -6.83 5.21
C LEU A 27 2.17 -7.35 3.88
N ALA A 28 3.16 -8.24 3.92
CA ALA A 28 3.73 -8.87 2.73
C ALA A 28 2.65 -9.61 1.93
N TYR A 29 1.83 -10.44 2.60
CA TYR A 29 0.75 -11.16 1.94
C TYR A 29 -0.26 -10.22 1.26
N LEU A 30 -0.63 -9.12 1.92
CA LEU A 30 -1.53 -8.11 1.36
C LEU A 30 -0.95 -7.49 0.08
N ILE A 31 0.34 -7.14 0.10
CA ILE A 31 1.02 -6.51 -1.05
C ILE A 31 1.22 -7.52 -2.19
N THR A 32 1.60 -8.77 -1.93
CA THR A 32 1.92 -9.74 -2.98
C THR A 32 0.70 -10.37 -3.63
N ASN A 33 -0.34 -10.68 -2.84
CA ASN A 33 -1.49 -11.46 -3.33
C ASN A 33 -2.69 -10.61 -3.73
N HIS A 34 -2.72 -9.33 -3.33
CA HIS A 34 -3.82 -8.42 -3.66
C HIS A 34 -3.38 -7.13 -4.35
N ALA A 35 -2.12 -7.04 -4.80
CA ALA A 35 -1.73 -5.98 -5.73
C ALA A 35 -2.52 -6.12 -7.04
N ASP A 36 -2.97 -4.99 -7.58
CA ASP A 36 -3.53 -4.94 -8.93
C ASP A 36 -2.41 -5.33 -9.91
N PRO A 37 -2.59 -6.36 -10.76
CA PRO A 37 -1.58 -6.77 -11.74
C PRO A 37 -1.26 -5.69 -12.77
N ASN A 38 -2.11 -4.67 -12.93
CA ASN A 38 -1.85 -3.52 -13.80
C ASN A 38 -1.19 -2.34 -13.06
N MET A 39 -0.85 -2.50 -11.78
CA MET A 39 -0.23 -1.43 -11.01
C MET A 39 1.18 -1.13 -11.56
N PRO A 40 1.50 0.13 -11.89
CA PRO A 40 2.83 0.49 -12.36
C PRO A 40 3.88 0.17 -11.28
N SER A 41 4.91 -0.59 -11.66
CA SER A 41 6.07 -0.85 -10.82
C SER A 41 7.08 0.28 -11.02
N TYR A 42 7.58 0.82 -9.91
CA TYR A 42 8.57 1.90 -9.92
C TYR A 42 9.91 1.35 -9.42
N PRO A 43 11.01 1.57 -10.16
CA PRO A 43 12.35 1.18 -9.73
C PRO A 43 12.71 1.80 -8.37
N SER A 44 13.36 1.01 -7.51
CA SER A 44 13.76 1.44 -6.16
C SER A 44 15.18 2.00 -6.08
N ASP A 45 15.86 2.15 -7.21
CA ASP A 45 17.26 2.58 -7.30
C ASP A 45 17.46 4.10 -7.18
N ASN A 46 16.38 4.88 -7.21
CA ASN A 46 16.41 6.32 -7.04
C ASN A 46 15.36 6.83 -6.04
N VAL A 47 15.80 7.03 -4.79
CA VAL A 47 14.97 7.51 -3.68
C VAL A 47 14.31 8.88 -3.97
N GLU A 48 15.00 9.77 -4.69
CA GLU A 48 14.46 11.10 -5.03
C GLU A 48 13.32 11.00 -6.04
N GLU A 49 13.47 10.10 -7.02
CA GLU A 49 12.41 9.81 -7.99
C GLU A 49 11.20 9.15 -7.34
N MET A 50 11.42 8.21 -6.41
CA MET A 50 10.34 7.61 -5.61
C MET A 50 9.57 8.65 -4.82
N ALA A 51 10.28 9.56 -4.11
CA ALA A 51 9.64 10.63 -3.35
C ALA A 51 8.81 11.56 -4.26
N LYS A 52 9.32 11.86 -5.46
CA LYS A 52 8.59 12.66 -6.46
C LYS A 52 7.31 11.96 -6.92
N ILE A 53 7.38 10.68 -7.27
CA ILE A 53 6.22 9.88 -7.72
C ILE A 53 5.16 9.80 -6.62
N LEU A 54 5.59 9.53 -5.38
CA LEU A 54 4.70 9.48 -4.23
C LEU A 54 4.01 10.83 -4.00
N ASN A 55 4.76 11.92 -3.99
CA ASN A 55 4.20 13.26 -3.80
C ASN A 55 3.22 13.63 -4.90
N GLN A 56 3.52 13.34 -6.17
CA GLN A 56 2.59 13.55 -7.28
C GLN A 56 1.29 12.77 -7.13
N HIS A 57 1.36 11.53 -6.62
CA HIS A 57 0.18 10.72 -6.37
C HIS A 57 -0.65 11.28 -5.21
N ILE A 58 0.01 11.67 -4.11
CA ILE A 58 -0.65 12.31 -2.96
C ILE A 58 -1.35 13.61 -3.37
N GLU A 59 -0.69 14.47 -4.16
CA GLU A 59 -1.29 15.73 -4.64
C GLU A 59 -2.52 15.51 -5.52
N LYS A 60 -2.54 14.44 -6.34
CA LYS A 60 -3.72 14.06 -7.13
C LYS A 60 -4.88 13.59 -6.26
N LEU A 61 -4.59 12.81 -5.21
CA LEU A 61 -5.62 12.28 -4.29
C LEU A 61 -6.14 13.33 -3.31
N TYR A 62 -5.26 14.22 -2.87
CA TYR A 62 -5.53 15.25 -1.87
C TYR A 62 -5.04 16.60 -2.39
N PRO A 63 -5.73 17.17 -3.40
CA PRO A 63 -5.38 18.49 -3.91
C PRO A 63 -5.47 19.50 -2.76
N ARG A 64 -4.37 20.24 -2.54
CA ARG A 64 -4.32 21.28 -1.49
C ARG A 64 -5.44 22.28 -1.76
N LYS A 65 -6.38 22.39 -0.81
CA LYS A 65 -7.58 23.24 -0.93
C LYS A 65 -7.28 24.74 -0.80
N ASP A 66 -6.03 25.12 -0.54
CA ASP A 66 -5.66 26.45 -0.07
C ASP A 66 -4.89 27.27 -1.13
N ALA A 67 -4.95 26.87 -2.41
CA ALA A 67 -4.33 27.61 -3.51
C ALA A 67 -5.37 28.39 -4.34
N ALA A 68 -6.30 29.08 -3.67
CA ALA A 68 -7.24 30.04 -4.26
C ALA A 68 -7.09 31.41 -3.59
#